data_AF-A0A964KK37-F1
#
_entry.id   AF-A0A964KK37-F1
#
_cell.length_a   1.000
_cell.length_b   1.000
_cell.length_c   1.000
_cell.angle_alpha   90.00
_cell.angle_beta   90.00
_cell.angle_gamma   90.00
#
_symmetry.space_group_name_H-M   'P 1'
#
loop_
_entity.id
_entity.type
_entity.pdbx_description
1 polymer ?
#
loop_
_entity_poly.entity_id
_entity_poly.type
_entity_poly.pdbx_seq_one_letter_code
_entity_poly.pdbx_strand_id
1 'polypeptide(L)'
;MPDTTDILILDAPGGINGIMLQEIVAKSELIIVPVTPSPIDIHATAKFIKDLLIFGKVRARKVDVAVIANRVRSSMPTYEPFERFLSSLGLPMLSRIQDSDTYLAAVEQGIGVFELDAAQSMPERQEFLPIIKWIDRHFAPAMAINSSKVINLEAARKLSAI
;
A
#
# COMPACT_ATOMS: atom_id res chain seq x y z
N MET A 1 11.04 -20.15 0.28
CA MET A 1 9.60 -19.90 0.12
C MET A 1 9.01 -21.06 -0.67
N PRO A 2 7.74 -21.44 -0.48
CA PRO A 2 7.11 -22.44 -1.34
C PRO A 2 7.22 -22.02 -2.81
N ASP A 3 7.46 -22.98 -3.70
CA ASP A 3 7.70 -22.71 -5.13
C ASP A 3 6.48 -22.13 -5.86
N THR A 4 5.31 -22.15 -5.22
CA THR A 4 4.02 -21.65 -5.76
C THR A 4 3.61 -20.29 -5.20
N THR A 5 4.49 -19.58 -4.48
CA THR A 5 4.17 -18.25 -3.95
C THR A 5 4.33 -17.20 -5.04
N ASP A 6 3.21 -16.67 -5.54
CA ASP A 6 3.20 -15.61 -6.56
C ASP A 6 3.52 -14.23 -5.97
N ILE A 7 3.09 -13.96 -4.74
CA ILE A 7 3.23 -12.66 -4.07
C ILE A 7 3.76 -12.86 -2.66
N LEU A 8 4.81 -12.10 -2.31
CA LEU A 8 5.37 -12.02 -0.97
C LEU A 8 5.18 -10.61 -0.42
N ILE A 9 4.44 -10.49 0.69
CA ILE A 9 4.29 -9.25 1.44
C ILE A 9 5.29 -9.27 2.60
N LEU A 10 6.22 -8.33 2.60
CA LEU A 10 7.20 -8.13 3.68
C LEU A 10 6.72 -6.99 4.58
N ASP A 11 6.22 -7.31 5.77
CA ASP A 11 5.93 -6.30 6.79
C ASP A 11 7.22 -5.94 7.54
N ALA A 12 7.70 -4.72 7.33
CA ALA A 12 8.96 -4.26 7.88
C ALA A 12 8.73 -3.53 9.22
N PRO A 13 9.60 -3.72 10.23
CA PRO A 13 9.46 -2.99 11.48
C PRO A 13 9.60 -1.47 11.27
N GLY A 14 8.89 -0.70 12.09
CA GLY A 14 9.03 0.76 12.09
C GLY A 14 10.47 1.21 12.37
N GLY A 15 10.91 2.27 11.69
CA GLY A 15 12.24 2.86 11.91
C GLY A 15 13.41 2.06 11.34
N ILE A 16 13.15 1.09 10.47
CA ILE A 16 14.18 0.30 9.77
C ILE A 16 15.21 1.20 9.07
N ASN A 17 16.49 0.85 9.21
CA ASN A 17 17.60 1.62 8.66
C ASN A 17 18.81 0.72 8.35
N GLY A 18 19.85 1.31 7.74
CA GLY A 18 21.13 0.65 7.50
C GLY A 18 21.02 -0.67 6.73
N ILE A 19 21.69 -1.70 7.25
CA ILE A 19 21.79 -3.03 6.61
C ILE A 19 20.42 -3.69 6.46
N MET A 20 19.56 -3.60 7.48
CA MET A 20 18.24 -4.24 7.43
C MET A 20 17.38 -3.63 6.31
N LEU A 21 17.41 -2.30 6.14
CA LEU A 21 16.72 -1.63 5.05
C LEU A 21 17.29 -2.05 3.68
N GLN A 22 18.61 -2.18 3.56
CA GLN A 22 19.25 -2.67 2.34
C GLN A 22 18.78 -4.07 1.97
N GLU A 23 18.68 -4.98 2.93
CA GLU A 23 18.24 -6.36 2.70
C GLU A 23 16.78 -6.43 2.24
N ILE A 24 15.88 -5.65 2.85
CA ILE A 24 14.48 -5.60 2.43
C ILE A 24 14.38 -5.02 1.01
N VAL A 25 15.02 -3.88 0.76
CA VAL A 25 15.05 -3.26 -0.58
C VAL A 25 15.63 -4.21 -1.63
N ALA A 26 16.66 -4.98 -1.30
CA ALA A 26 17.26 -5.95 -2.21
C ALA A 26 16.28 -7.06 -2.61
N LYS A 27 15.37 -7.45 -1.72
CA LYS A 27 14.36 -8.50 -1.93
C LYS A 27 13.03 -7.98 -2.51
N SER A 28 12.76 -6.68 -2.43
CA SER A 28 11.51 -6.09 -2.92
C SER A 28 11.57 -5.70 -4.39
N GLU A 29 10.43 -5.82 -5.07
CA GLU A 29 10.15 -5.24 -6.40
C GLU A 29 9.30 -3.98 -6.27
N LEU A 30 8.41 -3.95 -5.29
CA LEU A 30 7.55 -2.83 -4.94
C LEU A 30 7.75 -2.48 -3.47
N ILE A 31 7.70 -1.18 -3.15
CA ILE A 31 7.71 -0.67 -1.78
C ILE A 31 6.56 0.33 -1.63
N ILE A 32 5.73 0.11 -0.62
CA ILE A 32 4.68 1.05 -0.20
C ILE A 32 5.07 1.62 1.15
N VAL A 33 5.13 2.95 1.26
CA VAL A 33 5.44 3.64 2.51
C VAL A 33 4.14 4.22 3.10
N PRO A 34 3.63 3.67 4.21
CA PRO A 34 2.50 4.24 4.92
C PRO A 34 2.94 5.45 5.76
N VAL A 35 2.17 6.54 5.69
CA VAL A 35 2.51 7.82 6.33
C VAL A 35 1.30 8.35 7.07
N THR A 36 1.40 8.51 8.38
CA THR A 36 0.39 9.25 9.14
C THR A 36 0.43 10.73 8.73
N PRO A 37 -0.71 11.37 8.43
CA PRO A 37 -0.76 12.79 8.03
C PRO A 37 -0.58 13.73 9.23
N SER A 38 0.54 13.58 9.96
CA SER A 38 0.97 14.50 11.01
C SER A 38 2.27 15.20 10.61
N PRO A 39 2.53 16.45 11.01
CA PRO A 39 3.77 17.15 10.64
C PRO A 39 5.05 16.41 11.06
N ILE A 40 5.02 15.74 12.22
CA ILE A 40 6.17 15.00 12.76
C ILE A 40 6.44 13.77 11.88
N ASP A 41 5.39 12.99 11.59
CA ASP A 41 5.50 11.78 10.77
C ASP A 41 5.88 12.11 9.33
N ILE A 42 5.32 13.18 8.77
CA ILE A 42 5.65 13.67 7.41
C ILE A 42 7.14 14.04 7.32
N HIS A 43 7.68 14.76 8.31
CA HIS A 43 9.08 15.14 8.29
C HIS A 43 10.01 13.92 8.40
N ALA A 44 9.71 13.01 9.34
CA ALA A 44 10.45 11.76 9.50
C ALA A 44 10.41 10.90 8.23
N THR A 45 9.23 10.80 7.61
CA THR A 45 9.03 10.08 6.35
C THR A 45 9.81 10.72 5.21
N ALA A 46 9.81 12.05 5.09
CA ALA A 46 10.56 12.73 4.03
C ALA A 46 12.07 12.43 4.12
N LYS A 47 12.61 12.33 5.35
CA LYS A 47 13.98 11.88 5.57
C LYS A 47 14.17 10.40 5.17
N PHE A 48 13.28 9.52 5.63
CA PHE A 48 13.33 8.09 5.26
C PHE A 48 13.27 7.88 3.75
N ILE A 49 12.39 8.57 3.03
CA ILE A 49 12.26 8.49 1.57
C ILE A 49 13.57 8.90 0.90
N LYS A 50 14.22 9.99 1.34
CA LYS A 50 15.53 10.38 0.81
C LYS A 50 16.57 9.28 1.04
N ASP A 51 16.62 8.73 2.24
CA ASP A 51 17.54 7.63 2.59
C ASP A 51 17.27 6.39 1.72
N LEU A 52 16.00 6.05 1.48
CA LEU A 52 15.55 4.96 0.63
C LEU A 52 15.96 5.13 -0.84
N LEU A 53 15.81 6.34 -1.39
CA LEU A 53 16.12 6.64 -2.79
C LEU A 53 17.63 6.59 -3.10
N ILE A 54 18.50 6.65 -2.09
CA ILE A 54 19.96 6.55 -2.26
C ILE A 54 20.39 5.12 -2.57
N PHE A 55 19.62 4.08 -2.19
CA PHE A 55 20.00 2.70 -2.46
C PHE A 55 20.03 2.39 -3.95
N GLY A 56 21.13 1.77 -4.39
CA GLY A 56 21.43 1.56 -5.82
C GLY A 56 20.32 0.86 -6.61
N LYS A 57 19.58 -0.08 -6.00
CA LYS A 57 18.47 -0.79 -6.66
C LYS A 57 17.27 0.13 -6.92
N VAL A 58 16.93 0.98 -5.96
CA VAL A 58 15.87 2.00 -6.09
C VAL A 58 16.30 3.08 -7.08
N ARG A 59 17.54 3.57 -6.96
CA ARG A 59 18.13 4.55 -7.89
C ARG A 59 18.20 4.04 -9.33
N ALA A 60 18.45 2.75 -9.52
CA ALA A 60 18.45 2.09 -10.83
C ALA A 60 17.04 1.80 -11.37
N ARG A 61 15.97 2.27 -10.69
CA ARG A 61 14.56 2.02 -11.04
C ARG A 61 14.22 0.54 -11.19
N LYS A 62 14.84 -0.29 -10.36
CA LYS A 62 14.53 -1.73 -10.26
C LYS A 62 13.57 -2.04 -9.11
N VAL A 63 13.16 -1.02 -8.37
CA VAL A 63 12.15 -1.09 -7.32
C VAL A 63 11.26 0.14 -7.44
N ASP A 64 9.97 -0.07 -7.60
CA ASP A 64 9.01 1.04 -7.63
C ASP A 64 8.54 1.36 -6.22
N VAL A 65 8.56 2.65 -5.88
CA VAL A 65 8.22 3.15 -4.55
C VAL A 65 6.98 4.02 -4.66
N ALA A 66 6.02 3.79 -3.76
CA ALA A 66 4.81 4.59 -3.66
C ALA A 66 4.48 4.90 -2.20
N VAL A 67 3.64 5.91 -1.98
CA VAL A 67 3.25 6.39 -0.66
C VAL A 67 1.74 6.27 -0.47
N ILE A 68 1.30 5.94 0.74
CA ILE A 68 -0.10 6.05 1.15
C ILE A 68 -0.19 6.93 2.38
N ALA A 69 -1.18 7.82 2.42
CA ALA A 69 -1.52 8.48 3.67
C ALA A 69 -2.36 7.49 4.49
N ASN A 70 -1.90 7.15 5.68
CA ASN A 70 -2.53 6.15 6.55
C ASN A 70 -3.16 6.83 7.77
N ARG A 71 -4.25 6.25 8.30
CA ARG A 71 -4.97 6.76 9.48
C ARG A 71 -5.38 8.23 9.35
N VAL A 72 -5.91 8.59 8.18
CA VAL A 72 -6.36 9.95 7.91
C VAL A 72 -7.68 10.19 8.65
N ARG A 73 -7.73 11.25 9.46
CA ARG A 73 -8.97 11.70 10.09
C ARG A 73 -9.72 12.65 9.17
N SER A 74 -11.04 12.63 9.18
CA SER A 74 -11.87 13.49 8.31
C SER A 74 -11.65 15.00 8.55
N SER A 75 -11.15 15.39 9.72
CA SER A 75 -10.81 16.77 10.07
C SER A 75 -9.38 17.18 9.72
N MET A 76 -8.53 16.25 9.24
CA MET A 76 -7.15 16.57 8.88
C MET A 76 -7.08 17.18 7.48
N PRO A 77 -6.50 18.38 7.34
CA PRO A 77 -6.31 18.98 6.03
C PRO A 77 -5.28 18.21 5.22
N THR A 78 -5.44 18.22 3.90
CA THR A 78 -4.44 17.74 2.95
C THR A 78 -3.12 18.49 3.15
N TYR A 79 -2.02 17.75 3.35
CA TYR A 79 -0.70 18.35 3.52
C TYR A 79 -0.01 18.56 2.16
N GLU A 80 -0.44 19.61 1.47
CA GLU A 80 0.02 19.98 0.13
C GLU A 80 1.56 20.06 -0.03
N PRO A 81 2.35 20.58 0.94
CA PRO A 81 3.80 20.59 0.80
C PRO A 81 4.43 19.21 0.67
N PHE A 82 3.88 18.19 1.33
CA PHE A 82 4.38 16.82 1.24
C PHE A 82 4.02 16.21 -0.11
N GLU A 83 2.82 16.45 -0.63
CA GLU A 83 2.43 15.96 -1.96
C GLU A 83 3.33 16.55 -3.06
N ARG A 84 3.63 17.86 -2.96
CA ARG A 84 4.60 18.50 -3.85
C ARG A 84 6.00 17.92 -3.70
N PHE A 85 6.43 17.60 -2.48
CA PHE A 85 7.70 16.92 -2.23
C PHE A 85 7.74 15.52 -2.88
N LEU A 86 6.69 14.72 -2.73
CA LEU A 86 6.60 13.41 -3.37
C LEU A 86 6.61 13.54 -4.89
N SER A 87 5.84 14.48 -5.43
CA SER A 87 5.78 14.76 -6.87
C SER A 87 7.13 15.19 -7.43
N SER A 88 7.94 15.98 -6.71
CA SER A 88 9.26 16.40 -7.17
C SER A 88 10.27 15.25 -7.20
N LEU A 89 10.03 14.20 -6.42
CA LEU A 89 10.78 12.94 -6.44
C LEU A 89 10.22 11.91 -7.44
N GLY A 90 9.10 12.22 -8.11
CA GLY A 90 8.41 11.29 -9.00
C GLY A 90 7.72 10.14 -8.27
N LEU A 91 7.44 10.28 -6.97
CA LEU A 91 6.80 9.26 -6.15
C LEU A 91 5.28 9.48 -6.13
N PRO A 92 4.46 8.49 -6.54
CA PRO A 92 3.02 8.62 -6.49
C PRO A 92 2.51 8.46 -5.05
N MET A 93 1.57 9.32 -4.65
CA MET A 93 0.71 9.06 -3.50
C MET A 93 -0.56 8.36 -3.99
N LEU A 94 -0.73 7.08 -3.62
CA LEU A 94 -1.75 6.21 -4.23
C LEU A 94 -3.14 6.45 -3.65
N SER A 95 -3.22 6.60 -2.33
CA SER A 95 -4.50 6.70 -1.64
C SER A 95 -4.36 7.32 -0.25
N ARG A 96 -5.51 7.64 0.34
CA ARG A 96 -5.68 8.06 1.73
C ARG A 96 -6.57 7.02 2.41
N ILE A 97 -6.00 6.29 3.35
CA ILE A 97 -6.70 5.29 4.16
C ILE A 97 -7.20 5.96 5.43
N GLN A 98 -8.51 5.98 5.64
CA GLN A 98 -9.11 6.65 6.79
C GLN A 98 -8.93 5.87 8.09
N ASP A 99 -8.84 6.61 9.20
CA ASP A 99 -8.96 6.06 10.57
C ASP A 99 -10.46 5.77 10.81
N SER A 100 -10.91 4.56 10.43
CA SER A 100 -12.31 4.15 10.43
C SER A 100 -12.58 3.01 11.41
N ASP A 101 -13.75 3.05 12.06
CA ASP A 101 -14.23 1.99 12.97
C ASP A 101 -14.43 0.66 12.24
N THR A 102 -14.59 0.66 10.91
CA THR A 102 -14.68 -0.56 10.09
C THR A 102 -13.43 -1.44 10.26
N TYR A 103 -12.23 -0.84 10.38
CA TYR A 103 -11.01 -1.61 10.62
C TYR A 103 -10.97 -2.20 12.03
N LEU A 104 -11.51 -1.50 13.03
CA LEU A 104 -11.65 -2.04 14.38
C LEU A 104 -12.59 -3.25 14.39
N ALA A 105 -13.75 -3.13 13.75
CA ALA A 105 -14.72 -4.22 13.63
C ALA A 105 -14.16 -5.45 12.89
N ALA A 106 -13.29 -5.24 11.88
CA ALA A 106 -12.61 -6.33 11.17
C ALA A 106 -11.63 -7.06 12.09
N VAL A 107 -10.80 -6.30 12.84
CA VAL A 107 -9.82 -6.85 13.79
C VAL A 107 -10.50 -7.61 14.93
N GLU A 108 -11.61 -7.11 15.48
CA GLU A 108 -12.39 -7.80 16.52
C GLU A 108 -12.89 -9.18 16.07
N GLN A 109 -13.13 -9.35 14.77
CA GLN A 109 -13.53 -10.62 14.14
C GLN A 109 -12.33 -11.45 13.64
N GLY A 110 -11.11 -10.90 13.68
CA GLY A 110 -9.91 -11.57 13.18
C GLY A 110 -9.85 -11.68 11.65
N ILE A 111 -10.55 -10.79 10.93
CA ILE A 111 -10.64 -10.81 9.47
C ILE A 111 -10.13 -9.50 8.85
N GLY A 112 -9.86 -9.52 7.56
CA GLY A 112 -9.54 -8.33 6.78
C GLY A 112 -10.78 -7.51 6.40
N VAL A 113 -10.57 -6.23 6.07
CA VAL A 113 -11.65 -5.31 5.66
C VAL A 113 -12.42 -5.77 4.40
N PHE A 114 -11.77 -6.57 3.54
CA PHE A 114 -12.37 -7.17 2.35
C PHE A 114 -13.22 -8.40 2.63
N GLU A 115 -13.14 -8.96 3.84
CA GLU A 115 -13.91 -10.12 4.28
C GLU A 115 -15.17 -9.73 5.08
N LEU A 116 -15.29 -8.47 5.49
CA LEU A 116 -16.53 -7.90 6.04
C LEU A 116 -17.66 -7.88 5.00
N ASP A 117 -18.88 -7.57 5.45
CA ASP A 117 -19.98 -7.27 4.53
C ASP A 117 -19.60 -6.12 3.57
N ALA A 118 -19.92 -6.29 2.29
CA ALA A 118 -19.48 -5.36 1.26
C ALA A 118 -20.15 -3.99 1.38
N ALA A 119 -21.38 -3.91 1.91
CA ALA A 119 -22.04 -2.63 2.14
C ALA A 119 -21.41 -1.91 3.34
N GLN A 120 -21.00 -2.66 4.37
CA GLN A 120 -20.32 -2.13 5.55
C GLN A 120 -18.93 -1.55 5.22
N SER A 121 -18.12 -2.24 4.41
CA SER A 121 -16.73 -1.85 4.15
C SER A 121 -16.49 -1.22 2.77
N MET A 122 -17.55 -0.77 2.09
CA MET A 122 -17.46 -0.17 0.77
C MET A 122 -16.48 1.02 0.70
N PRO A 123 -16.50 2.00 1.63
CA PRO A 123 -15.57 3.14 1.57
C PRO A 123 -14.11 2.69 1.66
N GLU A 124 -13.77 1.83 2.60
CA GLU A 124 -12.41 1.32 2.81
C GLU A 124 -11.94 0.52 1.59
N ARG A 125 -12.79 -0.33 1.01
CA ARG A 125 -12.46 -1.06 -0.22
C ARG A 125 -12.14 -0.10 -1.36
N GLN A 126 -12.90 1.00 -1.50
CA GLN A 126 -12.64 2.02 -2.53
C GLN A 126 -11.29 2.71 -2.31
N GLU A 127 -10.93 3.00 -1.06
CA GLU A 127 -9.62 3.57 -0.70
C GLU A 127 -8.46 2.63 -1.09
N PHE A 128 -8.66 1.31 -1.05
CA PHE A 128 -7.63 0.34 -1.45
C PHE A 128 -7.50 0.15 -2.98
N LEU A 129 -8.53 0.48 -3.79
CA LEU A 129 -8.50 0.24 -5.24
C LEU A 129 -7.30 0.86 -5.97
N PRO A 130 -6.87 2.11 -5.71
CA PRO A 130 -5.68 2.67 -6.34
C PRO A 130 -4.41 1.88 -6.00
N ILE A 131 -4.32 1.32 -4.79
CA ILE A 131 -3.18 0.52 -4.33
C ILE A 131 -3.15 -0.80 -5.11
N ILE A 132 -4.29 -1.51 -5.17
CA ILE A 132 -4.41 -2.77 -5.90
C ILE A 132 -4.08 -2.56 -7.38
N LYS A 133 -4.67 -1.54 -8.02
CA LYS A 133 -4.36 -1.20 -9.42
C LYS A 133 -2.88 -0.89 -9.64
N TRP A 134 -2.23 -0.21 -8.70
CA TRP A 134 -0.81 0.09 -8.80
C TRP A 134 0.01 -1.20 -8.73
N ILE A 135 -0.27 -2.09 -7.77
CA ILE A 135 0.36 -3.40 -7.60
C ILE A 135 0.15 -4.25 -8.88
N ASP A 136 -1.10 -4.43 -9.31
CA ASP A 136 -1.48 -5.28 -10.44
C ASP A 136 -0.76 -4.92 -11.75
N ARG A 137 -0.47 -3.64 -12.01
CA ARG A 137 0.28 -3.25 -13.22
C ARG A 137 1.67 -3.87 -13.30
N HIS A 138 2.26 -4.27 -12.17
CA HIS A 138 3.56 -4.92 -12.12
C HIS A 138 3.45 -6.45 -12.21
N PHE A 139 2.28 -7.03 -11.91
CA PHE A 139 2.02 -8.47 -11.95
C PHE A 139 1.11 -8.93 -13.11
N ALA A 140 0.49 -8.00 -13.83
CA ALA A 140 -0.41 -8.24 -14.96
C ALA A 140 0.16 -9.14 -16.07
N PRO A 141 1.48 -9.17 -16.36
CA PRO A 141 2.03 -10.13 -17.30
C PRO A 141 1.99 -11.59 -16.82
N ALA A 142 1.98 -11.84 -15.51
CA ALA A 142 2.09 -13.17 -14.90
C ALA A 142 0.75 -13.73 -14.38
N MET A 143 -0.15 -12.89 -13.86
CA MET A 143 -1.44 -13.31 -13.30
C MET A 143 -2.47 -13.80 -14.34
N ALA A 144 -2.32 -13.42 -15.61
CA ALA A 144 -3.19 -13.89 -16.69
C ALA A 144 -3.08 -15.41 -16.96
N ILE A 145 -2.05 -16.08 -16.43
CA ILE A 145 -1.76 -17.50 -16.66
C ILE A 145 -2.36 -18.41 -15.56
N ASN A 146 -2.65 -17.89 -14.35
CA ASN A 146 -2.95 -18.70 -13.17
C ASN A 146 -4.37 -18.48 -12.58
N SER A 147 -5.34 -18.12 -13.43
CA SER A 147 -6.68 -17.61 -13.06
C SER A 147 -7.58 -18.58 -12.26
N SER A 148 -7.15 -19.81 -12.01
CA SER A 148 -7.97 -20.86 -11.38
C SER A 148 -8.03 -20.79 -9.85
N LYS A 149 -7.25 -19.94 -9.19
CA LYS A 149 -7.22 -19.78 -7.71
C LYS A 149 -7.44 -18.36 -7.18
N VAL A 150 -7.72 -17.40 -8.07
CA VAL A 150 -7.93 -16.01 -7.66
C VAL A 150 -9.38 -15.85 -7.18
N ILE A 151 -9.59 -15.40 -5.93
CA ILE A 151 -10.89 -14.85 -5.52
C ILE A 151 -11.10 -13.63 -6.40
N ASN A 152 -11.97 -13.78 -7.40
CA ASN A 152 -12.22 -12.74 -8.37
C ASN A 152 -13.04 -11.63 -7.70
N LEU A 153 -12.40 -10.50 -7.35
CA LEU A 153 -13.07 -9.34 -6.73
C LEU A 153 -14.18 -8.76 -7.63
N GLU A 154 -14.17 -9.04 -8.94
CA GLU A 154 -15.29 -8.66 -9.82
C GLU A 154 -16.51 -9.59 -9.67
N ALA A 155 -16.32 -10.86 -9.27
CA ALA A 155 -17.43 -11.80 -9.09
C ALA A 155 -18.36 -11.40 -7.93
N ALA A 156 -17.84 -10.64 -6.95
CA ALA A 156 -18.64 -10.03 -5.89
C ALA A 156 -19.66 -8.98 -6.39
N ARG A 157 -19.58 -8.52 -7.66
CA ARG A 157 -20.59 -7.62 -8.26
C ARG A 157 -21.90 -8.30 -8.65
N LYS A 158 -21.97 -9.63 -8.75
CA LYS A 158 -23.16 -10.31 -9.30
C LYS A 158 -24.19 -10.82 -8.28
N LEU A 159 -23.92 -10.72 -6.98
CA LEU A 159 -24.85 -11.18 -5.94
C LEU A 159 -25.67 -10.07 -5.27
N SER A 160 -25.46 -8.80 -5.65
CA SER A 160 -26.17 -7.63 -5.10
C SER A 160 -27.06 -6.92 -6.12
N ALA A 161 -27.36 -7.56 -7.26
CA ALA A 161 -28.27 -7.07 -8.27
C ALA A 161 -29.45 -8.04 -8.47
N ILE A 162 -30.20 -8.32 -7.39
CA ILE A 162 -31.62 -8.71 -7.41
C ILE A 162 -32.28 -8.06 -6.20
#